data_AF-A0A521RFP2-F1
#
_entry.id   AF-A0A521RFP2-F1
#
_cell.length_a   1.000
_cell.length_b   1.000
_cell.length_c   1.000
_cell.angle_alpha   90.00
_cell.angle_beta   90.00
_cell.angle_gamma   90.00
#
_symmetry.space_group_name_H-M   'P 1'
#
loop_
_entity.id
_entity.type
_entity.pdbx_description
1 polymer ?
#
loop_
_entity_poly.entity_id
_entity_poly.type
_entity_poly.pdbx_seq_one_letter_code
_entity_poly.pdbx_strand_id
1 'polypeptide(L)'
;MYFIVSGRIEIETRPRPLYMGAGEFFGEIGLLRKRKRMAAVVSLTQCQLLELKSSDLWKLLEQHPALRENIEAIADARQAEQEARETPNKPEL
;
A
#
# COMPACT_ATOMS: atom_id res chain seq x y z
N MET A 1 5.41 2.21 -7.19
CA MET A 1 5.17 2.62 -5.79
C MET A 1 4.98 4.11 -5.82
N TYR A 2 4.09 4.65 -5.00
CA TYR A 2 3.82 6.08 -4.97
C TYR A 2 4.00 6.62 -3.56
N PHE A 3 4.63 7.79 -3.43
CA PHE A 3 4.73 8.54 -2.18
C PHE A 3 3.85 9.78 -2.26
N ILE A 4 3.09 10.06 -1.21
CA ILE A 4 2.17 11.19 -1.15
C ILE A 4 2.94 12.40 -0.64
N VAL A 5 3.20 13.37 -1.53
CA VAL A 5 3.82 14.64 -1.16
C VAL A 5 2.76 15.58 -0.56
N SER A 6 1.57 15.61 -1.17
CA SER A 6 0.42 16.34 -0.65
C SER A 6 -0.89 15.74 -1.15
N GLY A 7 -1.99 16.05 -0.45
CA GLY A 7 -3.33 15.58 -0.74
C GLY A 7 -3.78 14.42 0.14
N ARG A 8 -4.95 13.87 -0.17
CA ARG A 8 -5.55 12.70 0.51
C ARG A 8 -6.05 11.70 -0.52
N ILE A 9 -5.85 10.42 -0.23
CA ILE A 9 -6.32 9.30 -1.04
C ILE A 9 -7.17 8.36 -0.19
N GLU A 10 -8.03 7.61 -0.86
CA GLU A 10 -8.76 6.47 -0.34
C GLU A 10 -8.25 5.20 -1.03
N ILE A 11 -8.01 4.14 -0.25
CA ILE A 11 -7.85 2.78 -0.73
C ILE A 11 -9.19 2.07 -0.53
N GLU A 12 -9.80 1.63 -1.62
CA GLU A 12 -11.11 0.98 -1.64
C GLU A 12 -11.02 -0.47 -1.12
N THR A 13 -10.96 -0.61 0.20
CA THR A 13 -11.13 -1.90 0.89
C THR A 13 -12.54 -1.99 1.44
N ARG A 14 -13.39 -2.86 0.89
CA ARG A 14 -14.75 -3.02 1.39
C ARG A 14 -14.76 -3.96 2.61
N PRO A 15 -15.56 -3.67 3.65
CA PRO A 15 -16.53 -2.57 3.78
C PRO A 15 -15.93 -1.28 4.39
N ARG A 16 -14.66 -1.28 4.79
CA ARG A 16 -14.03 -0.19 5.55
C ARG A 16 -12.81 0.38 4.81
N PRO A 17 -12.98 1.48 4.04
CA PRO A 17 -11.89 2.07 3.28
C PRO A 17 -10.75 2.54 4.19
N LEU A 18 -9.55 2.64 3.61
CA LEU A 18 -8.37 3.18 4.28
C LEU A 18 -8.04 4.55 3.68
N TYR A 19 -7.77 5.53 4.54
CA TYR A 19 -7.40 6.88 4.13
C TYR A 19 -5.91 7.10 4.36
N MET A 20 -5.25 7.76 3.39
CA MET A 20 -3.83 8.08 3.50
C MET A 20 -3.55 9.52 3.06
N GLY A 21 -2.51 10.11 3.62
CA GLY A 21 -2.12 11.50 3.39
C GLY A 21 -0.61 11.70 3.23
N ALA A 22 -0.19 12.97 3.29
CA ALA A 22 1.20 13.36 3.09
C ALA A 22 2.17 12.59 4.01
N GLY A 23 3.30 12.15 3.44
CA GLY A 23 4.32 11.35 4.12
C GLY A 23 4.11 9.84 4.02
N GLU A 24 2.92 9.39 3.62
CA GLU A 24 2.63 7.97 3.42
C GLU A 24 2.89 7.53 1.96
N PHE A 25 2.98 6.22 1.74
CA PHE A 25 3.18 5.62 0.42
C PHE A 25 2.27 4.43 0.20
N PHE A 26 2.02 4.07 -1.06
CA PHE A 26 1.18 2.93 -1.43
C PHE A 26 1.66 2.21 -2.70
N GLY A 27 1.08 1.03 -2.94
CA GLY A 27 1.36 0.18 -4.11
C GLY A 27 2.57 -0.75 -3.93
N GLU A 28 3.12 -0.83 -2.73
CA GLU A 28 4.22 -1.71 -2.34
C GLU A 28 3.83 -3.18 -2.38
N ILE A 29 2.63 -3.54 -1.92
CA ILE A 29 2.22 -4.95 -1.83
C ILE A 29 2.14 -5.57 -3.23
N GLY A 30 1.51 -4.88 -4.19
CA GLY A 30 1.43 -5.34 -5.58
C GLY A 30 2.80 -5.52 -6.22
N LEU A 31 3.78 -4.68 -5.87
CA LEU A 31 5.14 -4.77 -6.36
C LEU A 31 5.93 -5.92 -5.73
N LEU A 32 5.91 -6.04 -4.40
CA LEU A 32 6.70 -7.02 -3.66
C LEU A 32 6.13 -8.44 -3.76
N ARG A 33 4.80 -8.58 -3.79
CA ARG A 33 4.13 -9.89 -3.81
C ARG A 33 3.80 -10.37 -5.22
N LYS A 34 4.13 -9.59 -6.26
CA LYS A 34 3.82 -9.89 -7.68
C LYS A 34 2.36 -10.28 -7.90
N ARG A 35 1.44 -9.73 -7.10
CA ARG A 35 -0.01 -9.98 -7.21
C ARG A 35 -0.70 -8.85 -7.94
N LYS A 36 -1.71 -9.19 -8.75
CA LYS A 36 -2.55 -8.20 -9.44
C LYS A 36 -3.40 -7.46 -8.39
N ARG A 37 -3.39 -6.11 -8.46
CA ARG A 37 -4.08 -5.11 -7.61
C ARG A 37 -5.00 -5.69 -6.51
N MET A 38 -4.65 -5.41 -5.25
CA MET A 38 -5.48 -5.78 -4.09
C MET A 38 -6.67 -4.84 -3.89
N ALA A 39 -6.51 -3.53 -4.11
CA ALA A 39 -7.57 -2.54 -3.99
C ALA A 39 -7.37 -1.40 -4.99
N ALA A 40 -8.46 -0.71 -5.33
CA ALA A 40 -8.39 0.55 -6.08
C ALA A 40 -7.90 1.68 -5.17
N VAL A 41 -7.24 2.67 -5.76
CA VAL A 41 -6.77 3.87 -5.06
C VAL A 41 -7.38 5.08 -5.74
N VAL A 42 -8.08 5.91 -4.98
CA VAL A 42 -8.82 7.07 -5.48
C VAL A 42 -8.33 8.33 -4.77
N SER A 43 -8.02 9.38 -5.51
CA SER A 43 -7.70 10.68 -4.94
C SER A 43 -8.97 11.37 -4.44
N LEU A 44 -8.98 11.78 -3.17
CA LEU A 44 -10.08 12.56 -2.57
C LEU A 44 -9.87 14.08 -2.72
N THR A 45 -8.61 14.49 -2.90
CA THR A 45 -8.22 15.87 -3.18
C THR A 45 -7.26 15.90 -4.36
N GLN A 46 -6.88 17.10 -4.81
CA GLN A 46 -5.70 17.25 -5.65
C GLN A 46 -4.48 16.68 -4.89
N CYS A 47 -3.80 15.72 -5.52
CA CYS A 47 -2.65 15.03 -4.94
C CYS A 47 -1.39 15.33 -5.75
N GLN A 48 -0.26 15.51 -5.04
CA GLN A 48 1.05 15.43 -5.65
C GLN A 48 1.72 14.15 -5.18
N LEU A 49 2.14 13.33 -6.14
CA LEU A 49 2.72 12.01 -5.89
C LEU A 49 4.12 11.94 -6.50
N LEU A 50 5.03 11.26 -5.82
CA LEU A 50 6.29 10.80 -6.42
C LEU A 50 6.12 9.34 -6.81
N GLU A 51 6.50 9.00 -8.05
CA GLU A 51 6.51 7.62 -8.52
C GLU A 51 7.92 7.02 -8.39
N LEU A 52 8.00 5.85 -7.77
CA LEU A 52 9.17 4.97 -7.83
C LEU A 52 8.83 3.73 -8.66
N LYS A 53 9.54 3.58 -9.78
CA LYS A 53 9.38 2.45 -10.70
C LYS A 53 9.82 1.15 -10.03
N SER A 54 9.23 0.04 -10.46
CA SER A 54 9.55 -1.29 -9.93
C SER A 54 11.03 -1.63 -10.07
N SER A 55 11.63 -1.36 -11.24
CA SER A 55 13.06 -1.60 -11.50
C SER A 55 13.98 -0.84 -10.55
N ASP A 56 13.61 0.39 -10.21
CA ASP A 56 14.42 1.26 -9.37
C ASP A 56 14.25 0.90 -7.90
N LEU A 57 13.03 0.50 -7.49
CA LEU A 57 12.79 -0.09 -6.17
C LEU A 57 13.65 -1.34 -5.98
N TRP A 58 13.66 -2.29 -6.92
CA TRP A 58 14.45 -3.52 -6.77
C TRP A 58 15.95 -3.24 -6.61
N LYS A 59 16.51 -2.33 -7.43
CA LYS A 59 17.92 -1.90 -7.26
C LYS A 59 18.17 -1.29 -5.89
N LEU A 60 17.26 -0.45 -5.40
CA LEU A 60 17.38 0.19 -4.09
C LEU A 60 17.35 -0.85 -2.96
N LEU A 61 16.45 -1.84 -3.05
CA LEU A 61 16.34 -2.91 -2.05
C LEU A 61 17.54 -3.86 -2.04
N GLU A 62 18.16 -4.10 -3.20
CA GLU A 62 19.41 -4.86 -3.31
C GLU A 62 20.59 -4.12 -2.66
N GLN A 63 20.65 -2.80 -2.83
CA GLN A 63 21.72 -1.95 -2.28
C GLN A 63 21.57 -1.69 -0.77
N HIS A 64 20.34 -1.75 -0.25
CA HIS A 64 20.03 -1.40 1.13
C HIS A 64 19.17 -2.47 1.82
N PRO A 65 19.79 -3.55 2.35
CA PRO A 65 19.07 -4.66 2.97
C PRO A 65 18.16 -4.25 4.15
N ALA A 66 18.60 -3.31 4.99
CA ALA A 66 17.77 -2.80 6.09
C ALA A 66 16.51 -2.08 5.60
N LEU A 67 16.59 -1.37 4.46
CA LEU A 67 15.42 -0.74 3.86
C LEU A 67 14.45 -1.81 3.33
N ARG A 68 14.99 -2.88 2.75
CA ARG A 68 14.20 -4.03 2.29
C ARG A 68 13.42 -4.65 3.43
N GLU A 69 14.06 -4.94 4.55
CA GLU A 69 13.39 -5.51 5.74
C GLU A 69 12.25 -4.61 6.22
N ASN A 70 12.49 -3.30 6.29
CA ASN A 70 11.46 -2.34 6.71
C ASN A 70 10.27 -2.30 5.75
N ILE A 71 10.50 -2.26 4.43
CA ILE A 71 9.41 -2.23 3.45
C ILE A 71 8.68 -3.56 3.42
N GLU A 72 9.37 -4.70 3.55
CA GLU A 72 8.74 -6.02 3.64
C GLU A 72 7.83 -6.13 4.88
N ALA A 73 8.31 -5.67 6.05
CA ALA A 73 7.50 -5.65 7.27
C ALA A 73 6.23 -4.77 7.15
N ILE A 74 6.35 -3.60 6.52
CA ILE A 74 5.20 -2.72 6.26
C ILE A 74 4.21 -3.41 5.31
N ALA A 75 4.71 -4.06 4.25
CA ALA A 75 3.87 -4.76 3.29
C ALA A 75 3.11 -5.93 3.95
N ASP A 76 3.76 -6.69 4.83
CA ASP A 76 3.12 -7.79 5.55
C ASP A 76 2.04 -7.30 6.51
N ALA A 77 2.33 -6.26 7.29
CA ALA A 77 1.34 -5.67 8.21
C ALA A 77 0.11 -5.15 7.46
N ARG A 78 0.31 -4.42 6.35
CA ARG A 78 -0.79 -3.89 5.54
C ARG A 78 -1.57 -4.99 4.82
N GLN A 79 -0.89 -6.03 4.33
CA GLN A 79 -1.58 -7.17 3.71
C GLN A 79 -2.50 -7.86 4.72
N ALA A 80 -2.01 -8.13 5.93
CA ALA A 80 -2.82 -8.73 6.99
C ALA A 80 -4.02 -7.84 7.37
N GLU A 81 -3.82 -6.52 7.46
CA GLU A 81 -4.93 -5.57 7.70
C GLU A 81 -5.97 -5.57 6.57
N GLN A 82 -5.54 -5.66 5.31
CA GLN A 82 -6.46 -5.74 4.17
C GLN A 82 -7.28 -7.03 4.21
N GLU A 83 -6.63 -8.18 4.42
CA GLU A 83 -7.29 -9.49 4.53
C GLU A 83 -8.28 -9.55 5.72
N ALA A 84 -7.91 -8.98 6.87
CA ALA A 84 -8.78 -8.88 8.03
C ALA A 84 -9.99 -7.96 7.80
N ARG A 85 -9.87 -6.94 6.94
CA ARG A 85 -10.98 -6.06 6.55
C ARG A 85 -11.92 -6.71 5.53
N GLU A 86 -11.40 -7.57 4.66
CA GLU A 86 -12.16 -8.28 3.63
C GLU A 86 -12.94 -9.49 4.17
N THR A 87 -12.50 -10.09 5.27
CA THR A 87 -13.20 -11.23 5.88
C THR A 87 -14.51 -10.74 6.53
N PRO A 88 -15.71 -11.19 6.07
CA PRO A 88 -16.95 -10.84 6.72
C PRO A 88 -16.96 -11.45 8.12
N ASN A 89 -17.34 -10.66 9.12
CA ASN A 89 -17.67 -11.17 10.44
C ASN A 89 -18.66 -12.34 10.25
N LYS A 90 -18.26 -13.57 10.58
CA LYS A 90 -19.16 -14.74 10.53
C LYS A 90 -20.35 -14.40 11.44
N PRO A 91 -21.61 -14.53 11.00
CA PRO A 91 -22.72 -14.37 11.93
C PRO A 91 -22.56 -15.45 13.00
N GLU A 92 -22.41 -15.03 14.25
CA GLU A 92 -22.58 -15.91 15.40
C GLU A 92 -24.01 -16.48 15.32
N LEU A 93 -24.10 -17.78 15.05
CA LEU A 93 -25.31 -18.59 15.19
C LEU A 93 -25.16 -19.44 16.45
#